data_AF-A0A159ZYK8-F1
#
_entry.id   AF-A0A159ZYK8-F1
#
_cell.length_a   1.000
_cell.length_b   1.000
_cell.length_c   1.000
_cell.angle_alpha   90.00
_cell.angle_beta   90.00
_cell.angle_gamma   90.00
#
_symmetry.space_group_name_H-M   'P 1'
#
loop_
_entity.id
_entity.type
_entity.pdbx_description
1 polymer ?
#
loop_
_entity_poly.entity_id
_entity_poly.type
_entity_poly.pdbx_seq_one_letter_code
_entity_poly.pdbx_strand_id
1 'polypeptide(L)'
;MDELVLMDRSRILHEALEQCGWENADEVVQRVLRLDLGLPAEDEFAVICSWLGKCSLVHKLDQQQIPKSSKDTFQVPDLLAVFNTDNSQYRVLIEVKTKQDENLTLRAKDREKLIKYSELLGIPILFAWKRHSIWTLFDISLFERFNKNYRVNFFSALSNSLMSLLAGDMHYQLGDGVGLHLKFRKDEIHESNGDTETWKTRIEDIYLQDYNGDKNYTFSPRTLSILNTCELDESSEIDDEIIRQSFTVRAGVGNVAHRAIQTLLRLKKSDAENNIHWRSLLVDESPLHSISNFQSALDEALRQKLVKYIFIQQPQKYPDFIKDDDKAQGIN
;
A
#
# COMPACT_ATOMS: atom_id res chain seq x y z
N MET A 1 -5.86 -25.47 -7.59
CA MET A 1 -6.55 -24.19 -7.84
C MET A 1 -7.41 -23.94 -6.62
N ASP A 2 -7.13 -22.86 -5.90
CA ASP A 2 -7.67 -22.64 -4.56
C ASP A 2 -9.19 -22.41 -4.56
N GLU A 3 -9.90 -22.95 -3.57
CA GLU A 3 -11.37 -22.95 -3.51
C GLU A 3 -11.94 -21.52 -3.40
N LEU A 4 -11.18 -20.62 -2.75
CA LEU A 4 -11.47 -19.17 -2.67
C LEU A 4 -11.36 -18.45 -4.03
N VAL A 5 -10.38 -18.82 -4.87
CA VAL A 5 -10.18 -18.21 -6.19
C VAL A 5 -11.32 -18.60 -7.14
N LEU A 6 -11.88 -19.80 -6.96
CA LEU A 6 -13.05 -20.28 -7.71
C LEU A 6 -14.32 -19.49 -7.35
N MET A 7 -14.59 -19.28 -6.05
CA MET A 7 -15.80 -18.55 -5.61
C MET A 7 -15.86 -17.11 -6.13
N ASP A 8 -14.73 -16.39 -6.12
CA ASP A 8 -14.69 -14.99 -6.58
C ASP A 8 -14.93 -14.88 -8.09
N ARG A 9 -14.31 -15.76 -8.88
CA ARG A 9 -14.52 -15.82 -10.34
C ARG A 9 -15.97 -16.17 -10.69
N SER A 10 -16.59 -17.10 -9.96
CA SER A 10 -17.99 -17.47 -10.17
C SER A 10 -18.96 -16.31 -9.90
N ARG A 11 -18.69 -15.49 -8.87
CA ARG A 11 -19.51 -14.32 -8.55
C ARG A 11 -19.40 -13.22 -9.60
N ILE A 12 -18.18 -12.89 -10.04
CA ILE A 12 -17.96 -11.89 -11.10
C ILE A 12 -18.61 -12.33 -12.41
N LEU A 13 -18.51 -13.63 -12.72
CA LEU A 13 -19.19 -14.22 -13.88
C LEU A 13 -20.71 -14.07 -13.75
N HIS A 14 -21.28 -14.34 -12.56
CA HIS A 14 -22.70 -14.20 -12.29
C HIS A 14 -23.17 -12.74 -12.41
N GLU A 15 -22.46 -11.79 -11.81
CA GLU A 15 -22.77 -10.35 -11.90
C GLU A 15 -22.67 -9.83 -13.34
N ALA A 16 -21.68 -10.29 -14.11
CA ALA A 16 -21.56 -9.96 -15.53
C ALA A 16 -22.75 -10.53 -16.34
N LEU A 17 -23.16 -11.77 -16.05
CA LEU A 17 -24.29 -12.43 -16.70
C LEU A 17 -25.63 -11.75 -16.37
N GLU A 18 -25.85 -11.33 -15.11
CA GLU A 18 -27.06 -10.60 -14.72
C GLU A 18 -27.18 -9.23 -15.41
N GLN A 19 -26.04 -8.56 -15.64
CA GLN A 19 -26.02 -7.21 -16.23
C GLN A 19 -26.09 -7.20 -17.76
N CYS A 20 -25.45 -8.16 -18.42
CA CYS A 20 -25.35 -8.24 -19.89
C CYS A 20 -26.35 -9.22 -20.51
N GLY A 21 -26.98 -10.09 -19.71
CA GLY A 21 -27.80 -11.20 -20.21
C GLY A 21 -26.95 -12.41 -20.64
N TRP A 22 -27.63 -13.52 -20.93
CA TRP A 22 -27.00 -14.83 -21.18
C TRP A 22 -26.54 -15.04 -22.63
N GLU A 23 -26.87 -14.12 -23.53
CA GLU A 23 -26.86 -14.39 -24.98
C GLU A 23 -25.57 -13.96 -25.70
N ASN A 24 -24.76 -13.08 -25.09
CA ASN A 24 -23.57 -12.52 -25.73
C ASN A 24 -22.29 -12.79 -24.94
N ALA A 25 -21.61 -13.88 -25.28
CA ALA A 25 -20.39 -14.32 -24.60
C ALA A 25 -19.26 -13.27 -24.64
N ASP A 26 -19.08 -12.57 -25.77
CA ASP A 26 -18.02 -11.56 -25.89
C ASP A 26 -18.28 -10.35 -25.00
N GLU A 27 -19.55 -9.94 -24.85
CA GLU A 27 -19.95 -8.84 -23.97
C GLU A 27 -19.81 -9.20 -22.49
N VAL A 28 -20.15 -10.45 -22.13
CA VAL A 28 -19.91 -11.00 -20.78
C VAL A 28 -18.41 -11.05 -20.50
N VAL A 29 -17.58 -11.55 -21.42
CA VAL A 29 -16.12 -11.60 -21.26
C VAL A 29 -15.55 -10.18 -21.09
N GLN A 30 -15.95 -9.23 -21.93
CA GLN A 30 -15.53 -7.83 -21.81
C GLN A 30 -15.99 -7.20 -20.48
N ARG A 31 -17.17 -7.58 -19.98
CA ARG A 31 -17.69 -7.08 -18.70
C ARG A 31 -16.94 -7.67 -17.52
N VAL A 32 -16.68 -8.99 -17.52
CA VAL A 32 -15.84 -9.67 -16.53
C VAL A 32 -14.46 -9.04 -16.49
N LEU A 33 -13.82 -8.82 -17.65
CA LEU A 33 -12.52 -8.16 -17.72
C LEU A 33 -12.57 -6.71 -17.19
N ARG A 34 -13.62 -5.94 -17.49
CA ARG A 34 -13.77 -4.57 -16.97
C ARG A 34 -14.01 -4.52 -15.47
N LEU A 35 -14.83 -5.43 -14.93
CA LEU A 35 -15.04 -5.54 -13.48
C LEU A 35 -13.73 -5.94 -12.80
N ASP A 36 -13.04 -6.94 -13.36
CA ASP A 36 -11.77 -7.38 -12.82
C ASP A 36 -10.62 -6.38 -13.02
N LEU A 37 -10.73 -5.40 -13.93
CA LEU A 37 -9.75 -4.32 -14.11
C LEU A 37 -10.07 -3.04 -13.32
N GLY A 38 -11.36 -2.76 -13.04
CA GLY A 38 -11.80 -1.57 -12.30
C GLY A 38 -11.74 -1.74 -10.78
N LEU A 39 -12.12 -2.92 -10.29
CA LEU A 39 -12.13 -3.27 -8.88
C LEU A 39 -10.74 -3.45 -8.23
N PRO A 40 -9.64 -3.84 -8.91
CA PRO A 40 -8.34 -4.05 -8.27
C PRO A 40 -7.80 -2.83 -7.57
N ALA A 41 -8.07 -1.63 -8.08
CA ALA A 41 -7.57 -0.39 -7.46
C ALA A 41 -8.34 -0.08 -6.17
N GLU A 42 -9.65 -0.29 -6.16
CA GLU A 42 -10.48 -0.16 -4.96
C GLU A 42 -10.13 -1.22 -3.91
N ASP A 43 -9.96 -2.46 -4.35
CA ASP A 43 -9.58 -3.59 -3.50
C ASP A 43 -8.18 -3.36 -2.92
N GLU A 44 -7.22 -2.94 -3.75
CA GLU A 44 -5.88 -2.57 -3.31
C GLU A 44 -5.92 -1.46 -2.26
N PHE A 45 -6.66 -0.39 -2.53
CA PHE A 45 -6.73 0.74 -1.60
C PHE A 45 -7.40 0.34 -0.28
N ALA A 46 -8.46 -0.48 -0.34
CA ALA A 46 -9.12 -1.00 0.85
C ALA A 46 -8.19 -1.87 1.71
N VAL A 47 -7.44 -2.79 1.07
CA VAL A 47 -6.43 -3.62 1.74
C VAL A 47 -5.31 -2.77 2.35
N ILE A 48 -4.86 -1.72 1.65
CA ILE A 48 -3.86 -0.79 2.18
C ILE A 48 -4.40 -0.08 3.43
N CYS A 49 -5.62 0.47 3.37
CA CYS A 49 -6.23 1.16 4.49
C CYS A 49 -6.38 0.24 5.72
N SER A 50 -6.82 -1.00 5.56
CA SER A 50 -6.94 -1.94 6.68
C SER A 50 -5.58 -2.31 7.29
N TRP A 51 -4.55 -2.44 6.46
CA TRP A 51 -3.21 -2.85 6.87
C TRP A 51 -2.40 -1.76 7.59
N LEU A 52 -2.63 -0.49 7.26
CA LEU A 52 -1.91 0.66 7.84
C LEU A 52 -2.31 0.97 9.30
N GLY A 53 -3.37 0.35 9.82
CA GLY A 53 -3.64 0.27 11.26
C GLY A 53 -4.54 1.34 11.86
N LYS A 54 -4.95 2.36 11.09
CA LYS A 54 -5.94 3.37 11.53
C LYS A 54 -7.35 3.16 10.96
N CYS A 55 -7.51 2.25 10.01
CA CYS A 55 -8.83 1.97 9.45
C CYS A 55 -9.57 0.90 10.26
N SER A 56 -10.81 1.19 10.65
CA SER A 56 -11.70 0.26 11.36
C SER A 56 -12.81 -0.31 10.48
N LEU A 57 -13.08 0.33 9.35
CA LEU A 57 -14.06 -0.15 8.37
C LEU A 57 -13.69 0.41 6.99
N VAL A 58 -13.66 -0.46 5.98
CA VAL A 58 -13.79 -0.07 4.57
C VAL A 58 -14.95 -0.85 3.99
N HIS A 59 -15.93 -0.16 3.42
CA HIS A 59 -17.09 -0.74 2.80
C HIS A 59 -17.17 -0.27 1.35
N LYS A 60 -17.11 -1.22 0.41
CA LYS A 60 -17.35 -0.95 -1.02
C LYS A 60 -18.81 -0.63 -1.24
N LEU A 61 -19.10 0.50 -1.87
CA LEU A 61 -20.47 0.94 -2.12
C LEU A 61 -20.94 0.45 -3.49
N ASP A 62 -22.18 -0.03 -3.54
CA ASP A 62 -22.80 -0.39 -4.81
C ASP A 62 -23.26 0.86 -5.57
N GLN A 63 -22.93 0.89 -6.86
CA GLN A 63 -23.31 1.93 -7.81
C GLN A 63 -24.72 1.73 -8.40
N GLN A 64 -25.41 0.65 -7.99
CA GLN A 64 -26.81 0.44 -8.29
C GLN A 64 -27.68 1.43 -7.50
N GLN A 65 -28.29 2.35 -8.23
CA GLN A 65 -29.19 3.37 -7.67
C GLN A 65 -30.58 3.24 -8.27
N ILE A 66 -31.59 3.29 -7.40
CA ILE A 66 -33.02 3.18 -7.74
C ILE A 66 -33.77 4.33 -7.06
N PRO A 67 -34.67 5.06 -7.76
CA PRO A 67 -34.96 4.95 -9.19
C PRO A 67 -33.77 5.37 -10.06
N LYS A 68 -33.67 4.86 -11.30
CA LYS A 68 -32.54 5.16 -12.20
C LYS A 68 -32.30 6.66 -12.41
N SER A 69 -33.35 7.49 -12.32
CA SER A 69 -33.27 8.95 -12.41
C SER A 69 -32.48 9.60 -11.28
N SER A 70 -32.26 8.92 -10.14
CA SER A 70 -31.42 9.46 -9.07
C SER A 70 -29.98 9.70 -9.53
N LYS A 71 -29.51 8.95 -10.54
CA LYS A 71 -28.18 9.11 -11.18
C LYS A 71 -28.00 10.48 -11.83
N ASP A 72 -29.07 11.21 -12.11
CA ASP A 72 -28.99 12.58 -12.64
C ASP A 72 -28.57 13.59 -11.59
N THR A 73 -28.81 13.27 -10.31
CA THR A 73 -28.55 14.17 -9.17
C THR A 73 -27.39 13.70 -8.29
N PHE A 74 -27.23 12.39 -8.14
CA PHE A 74 -26.31 11.79 -7.20
C PHE A 74 -25.34 10.85 -7.90
N GLN A 75 -24.12 10.78 -7.40
CA GLN A 75 -23.15 9.76 -7.72
C GLN A 75 -22.69 9.13 -6.40
N VAL A 76 -22.83 7.81 -6.28
CA VAL A 76 -22.31 7.07 -5.13
C VAL A 76 -20.78 6.98 -5.30
N PRO A 77 -19.97 7.28 -4.29
CA PRO A 77 -18.52 7.07 -4.34
C PRO A 77 -18.17 5.59 -4.26
N ASP A 78 -16.93 5.22 -4.51
CA ASP A 78 -16.52 3.81 -4.55
C ASP A 78 -16.49 3.16 -3.16
N LEU A 79 -16.06 3.90 -2.13
CA LEU A 79 -15.90 3.39 -0.76
C LEU A 79 -16.52 4.32 0.30
N LEU A 80 -16.94 3.71 1.41
CA LEU A 80 -17.13 4.35 2.71
C LEU A 80 -16.03 3.83 3.65
N ALA A 81 -15.30 4.71 4.32
CA ALA A 81 -14.26 4.32 5.26
C ALA A 81 -14.45 4.99 6.64
N VAL A 82 -14.04 4.28 7.69
CA VAL A 82 -13.99 4.78 9.06
C VAL A 82 -12.55 4.70 9.58
N PHE A 83 -11.96 5.85 9.81
CA PHE A 83 -10.60 6.01 10.30
C PHE A 83 -10.60 6.49 11.75
N ASN A 84 -9.69 5.96 12.56
CA ASN A 84 -9.48 6.40 13.93
C ASN A 84 -8.12 7.10 14.03
N THR A 85 -8.15 8.37 14.43
CA THR A 85 -6.97 9.09 14.90
C THR A 85 -6.88 8.95 16.42
N ASP A 86 -5.86 9.56 17.02
CA ASP A 86 -5.67 9.53 18.48
C ASP A 86 -6.82 10.24 19.21
N ASN A 87 -7.44 11.25 18.59
CA ASN A 87 -8.47 12.08 19.23
C ASN A 87 -9.88 11.91 18.62
N SER A 88 -9.99 11.35 17.43
CA SER A 88 -11.25 11.35 16.67
C SER A 88 -11.48 10.09 15.85
N GLN A 89 -12.75 9.87 15.52
CA GLN A 89 -13.17 8.96 14.47
C GLN A 89 -13.72 9.76 13.29
N TYR A 90 -13.20 9.50 12.10
CA TYR A 90 -13.60 10.13 10.85
C TYR A 90 -14.32 9.13 9.96
N ARG A 91 -15.51 9.51 9.50
CA ARG A 91 -16.26 8.77 8.48
C ARG A 91 -16.12 9.55 7.19
N VAL A 92 -15.70 8.91 6.12
CA VAL A 92 -15.43 9.57 4.84
C VAL A 92 -15.93 8.71 3.68
N LEU A 93 -16.45 9.35 2.65
CA LEU A 93 -16.68 8.73 1.35
C LEU A 93 -15.41 8.88 0.51
N ILE A 94 -15.09 7.89 -0.32
CA ILE A 94 -13.86 7.90 -1.13
C ILE A 94 -14.18 7.50 -2.56
N GLU A 95 -13.84 8.39 -3.49
CA GLU A 95 -13.77 8.07 -4.91
C GLU A 95 -12.35 7.61 -5.25
N VAL A 96 -12.21 6.41 -5.81
CA VAL A 96 -10.92 5.81 -6.17
C VAL A 96 -10.59 6.09 -7.64
N LYS A 97 -9.34 6.48 -7.90
CA LYS A 97 -8.84 6.77 -9.24
C LYS A 97 -7.44 6.22 -9.42
N THR A 98 -7.22 5.52 -10.54
CA THR A 98 -5.88 5.18 -11.03
C THR A 98 -5.61 5.96 -12.30
N LYS A 99 -4.60 6.82 -12.29
CA LYS A 99 -4.24 7.64 -13.45
C LYS A 99 -2.77 8.00 -13.44
N GLN A 100 -2.06 7.76 -14.55
CA GLN A 100 -0.63 8.03 -14.67
C GLN A 100 -0.31 9.47 -15.07
N ASP A 101 -1.27 10.17 -15.69
CA ASP A 101 -1.14 11.60 -16.00
C ASP A 101 -0.80 12.41 -14.74
N GLU A 102 -0.06 13.50 -14.90
CA GLU A 102 0.23 14.43 -13.80
C GLU A 102 -1.03 15.12 -13.22
N ASN A 103 -2.12 15.13 -13.98
CA ASN A 103 -3.35 15.84 -13.63
C ASN A 103 -4.56 14.90 -13.59
N LEU A 104 -5.29 14.95 -12.49
CA LEU A 104 -6.62 14.37 -12.38
C LEU A 104 -7.65 15.45 -12.71
N THR A 105 -8.58 15.15 -13.63
CA THR A 105 -9.59 16.12 -14.09
C THR A 105 -10.97 15.53 -13.86
N LEU A 106 -11.84 16.32 -13.22
CA LEU A 106 -13.21 15.98 -12.90
C LEU A 106 -14.16 16.90 -13.66
N ARG A 107 -15.18 16.35 -14.32
CA ARG A 107 -16.18 17.18 -15.00
C ARG A 107 -17.02 17.91 -13.94
N ALA A 108 -17.42 19.15 -14.22
CA ALA A 108 -18.22 19.94 -13.28
C ALA A 108 -19.49 19.21 -12.81
N LYS A 109 -20.20 18.55 -13.74
CA LYS A 109 -21.40 17.76 -13.43
C LYS A 109 -21.13 16.56 -12.50
N ASP A 110 -19.99 15.89 -12.69
CA ASP A 110 -19.67 14.67 -11.91
C ASP A 110 -19.25 15.09 -10.49
N ARG A 111 -18.48 16.20 -10.38
CA ARG A 111 -18.17 16.85 -9.10
C ARG A 111 -19.43 17.23 -8.33
N GLU A 112 -20.40 17.85 -8.99
CA GLU A 112 -21.63 18.30 -8.35
C GLU A 112 -22.46 17.13 -7.82
N LYS A 113 -22.55 16.02 -8.58
CA LYS A 113 -23.27 14.81 -8.14
C LYS A 113 -22.65 14.16 -6.91
N LEU A 114 -21.32 14.12 -6.86
CA LEU A 114 -20.56 13.62 -5.72
C LEU A 114 -20.77 14.49 -4.47
N ILE A 115 -20.71 15.83 -4.63
CA ILE A 115 -20.98 16.77 -3.54
C ILE A 115 -22.40 16.63 -3.02
N LYS A 116 -23.41 16.58 -3.90
CA LYS A 116 -24.81 16.40 -3.49
C LYS A 116 -25.02 15.11 -2.71
N TYR A 117 -24.33 14.03 -3.07
CA TYR A 117 -24.41 12.77 -2.34
C TYR A 117 -23.71 12.84 -0.97
N SER A 118 -22.55 13.50 -0.90
CA SER A 118 -21.84 13.79 0.34
C SER A 118 -22.70 14.65 1.30
N GLU A 119 -23.32 15.71 0.79
CA GLU A 119 -24.24 16.59 1.53
C GLU A 119 -25.49 15.85 2.04
N LEU A 120 -26.07 14.99 1.20
CA LEU A 120 -27.22 14.15 1.58
C LEU A 120 -26.92 13.29 2.82
N LEU A 121 -25.70 12.74 2.90
CA LEU A 121 -25.28 11.86 4.00
C LEU A 121 -24.64 12.62 5.16
N GLY A 122 -24.22 13.87 4.97
CA GLY A 122 -23.41 14.62 5.93
C GLY A 122 -22.02 14.02 6.13
N ILE A 123 -21.46 13.35 5.12
CA ILE A 123 -20.16 12.67 5.18
C ILE A 123 -19.23 13.32 4.15
N PRO A 124 -18.03 13.79 4.53
CA PRO A 124 -17.08 14.42 3.59
C PRO A 124 -16.63 13.42 2.52
N ILE A 125 -16.28 13.94 1.34
CA ILE A 125 -15.81 13.13 0.23
C ILE A 125 -14.35 13.42 -0.13
N LEU A 126 -13.58 12.33 -0.18
CA LEU A 126 -12.18 12.32 -0.52
C LEU A 126 -11.94 11.61 -1.86
N PHE A 127 -10.78 11.84 -2.43
CA PHE A 127 -10.26 11.14 -3.60
C PHE A 127 -9.04 10.33 -3.19
N ALA A 128 -9.08 9.02 -3.44
CA ALA A 128 -7.92 8.15 -3.40
C ALA A 128 -7.33 8.06 -4.80
N TRP A 129 -6.15 8.66 -5.03
CA TRP A 129 -5.52 8.67 -6.36
C TRP A 129 -4.17 7.95 -6.33
N LYS A 130 -4.07 6.89 -7.14
CA LYS A 130 -2.82 6.17 -7.44
C LYS A 130 -2.13 6.71 -8.69
N ARG A 131 -0.84 7.05 -8.55
CA ARG A 131 0.09 7.37 -9.65
C ARG A 131 1.49 6.90 -9.30
N HIS A 132 2.19 6.23 -10.23
CA HIS A 132 3.54 5.68 -9.99
C HIS A 132 3.66 4.84 -8.71
N SER A 133 2.63 4.04 -8.43
CA SER A 133 2.50 3.21 -7.21
C SER A 133 2.43 3.99 -5.88
N ILE A 134 2.25 5.31 -5.94
CA ILE A 134 2.01 6.15 -4.78
C ILE A 134 0.52 6.43 -4.65
N TRP A 135 -0.01 6.19 -3.46
CA TRP A 135 -1.39 6.53 -3.11
C TRP A 135 -1.44 7.90 -2.42
N THR A 136 -2.40 8.73 -2.84
CA THR A 136 -2.76 9.98 -2.18
C THR A 136 -4.23 9.93 -1.77
N LEU A 137 -4.58 10.57 -0.66
CA LEU A 137 -5.96 10.67 -0.17
C LEU A 137 -6.25 12.13 0.15
N PHE A 138 -7.07 12.82 -0.61
CA PHE A 138 -7.25 14.27 -0.44
C PHE A 138 -8.70 14.70 -0.62
N ASP A 139 -9.06 15.85 -0.04
CA ASP A 139 -10.42 16.39 -0.07
C ASP A 139 -10.80 16.94 -1.45
N ILE A 140 -12.07 16.79 -1.82
CA ILE A 140 -12.60 17.27 -3.11
C ILE A 140 -12.43 18.78 -3.32
N SER A 141 -12.27 19.57 -2.26
CA SER A 141 -12.00 21.01 -2.34
C SER A 141 -10.66 21.36 -3.00
N LEU A 142 -9.72 20.40 -3.07
CA LEU A 142 -8.43 20.59 -3.74
C LEU A 142 -8.56 20.67 -5.27
N PHE A 143 -9.68 20.25 -5.82
CA PHE A 143 -9.98 20.42 -7.24
C PHE A 143 -10.28 21.89 -7.56
N GLU A 144 -9.41 22.52 -8.34
CA GLU A 144 -9.55 23.90 -8.77
C GLU A 144 -10.20 23.98 -10.16
N ARG A 145 -10.89 25.09 -10.44
CA ARG A 145 -11.58 25.27 -11.72
C ARG A 145 -10.58 25.36 -12.87
N PHE A 146 -10.76 24.50 -13.88
CA PHE A 146 -9.97 24.47 -15.10
C PHE A 146 -10.90 24.40 -16.31
N ASN A 147 -11.08 25.52 -17.01
CA ASN A 147 -12.08 25.71 -18.07
C ASN A 147 -13.50 25.41 -17.57
N LYS A 148 -14.17 24.42 -18.18
CA LYS A 148 -15.50 23.92 -17.80
C LYS A 148 -15.46 22.76 -16.79
N ASN A 149 -14.26 22.32 -16.41
CA ASN A 149 -14.02 21.19 -15.52
C ASN A 149 -13.26 21.67 -14.28
N TYR A 150 -12.88 20.71 -13.43
CA TYR A 150 -11.97 20.93 -12.32
C TYR A 150 -10.75 20.03 -12.44
N ARG A 151 -9.63 20.46 -11.89
CA ARG A 151 -8.36 19.76 -11.99
C ARG A 151 -7.57 19.87 -10.69
N VAL A 152 -6.82 18.82 -10.38
CA VAL A 152 -5.79 18.80 -9.37
C VAL A 152 -4.54 18.15 -9.97
N ASN A 153 -3.36 18.71 -9.68
CA ASN A 153 -2.09 18.11 -10.06
C ASN A 153 -1.60 17.14 -8.96
N PHE A 154 -0.76 16.19 -9.34
CA PHE A 154 -0.30 15.15 -8.43
C PHE A 154 0.49 15.68 -7.23
N PHE A 155 1.32 16.71 -7.40
CA PHE A 155 2.11 17.25 -6.29
C PHE A 155 1.23 17.97 -5.26
N SER A 156 0.19 18.67 -5.68
CA SER A 156 -0.80 19.25 -4.78
C SER A 156 -1.59 18.17 -4.04
N ALA A 157 -2.01 17.10 -4.73
CA ALA A 157 -2.66 15.94 -4.11
C ALA A 157 -1.75 15.26 -3.09
N LEU A 158 -0.47 15.09 -3.42
CA LEU A 158 0.52 14.50 -2.52
C LEU A 158 0.77 15.40 -1.31
N SER A 159 1.02 16.70 -1.50
CA SER A 159 1.34 17.63 -0.40
C SER A 159 0.17 17.90 0.56
N ASN A 160 -1.06 17.62 0.12
CA ASN A 160 -2.28 17.71 0.93
C ASN A 160 -2.90 16.34 1.21
N SER A 161 -2.12 15.26 1.08
CA SER A 161 -2.57 13.91 1.34
C SER A 161 -2.84 13.71 2.83
N LEU A 162 -3.96 13.06 3.13
CA LEU A 162 -4.44 12.64 4.43
C LEU A 162 -4.09 11.17 4.71
N MET A 163 -3.31 10.50 3.85
CA MET A 163 -2.92 9.10 4.03
C MET A 163 -2.27 8.86 5.41
N SER A 164 -1.36 9.73 5.84
CA SER A 164 -0.72 9.61 7.14
C SER A 164 -1.65 9.92 8.31
N LEU A 165 -2.45 10.98 8.18
CA LEU A 165 -3.37 11.40 9.23
C LEU A 165 -4.48 10.36 9.46
N LEU A 166 -5.17 9.98 8.40
CA LEU A 166 -6.37 9.13 8.44
C LEU A 166 -6.05 7.64 8.28
N ALA A 167 -5.32 7.24 7.25
CA ALA A 167 -5.09 5.82 6.98
C ALA A 167 -3.96 5.21 7.84
N GLY A 168 -3.05 6.03 8.37
CA GLY A 168 -1.88 5.58 9.13
C GLY A 168 -0.63 5.34 8.28
N ASP A 169 -0.61 5.90 7.06
CA ASP A 169 0.57 5.79 6.20
C ASP A 169 1.77 6.56 6.77
N MET A 170 2.97 6.08 6.52
CA MET A 170 4.19 6.67 7.08
C MET A 170 5.33 6.57 6.09
N HIS A 171 6.19 7.58 6.09
CA HIS A 171 7.51 7.44 5.50
C HIS A 171 8.46 6.91 6.56
N TYR A 172 9.39 6.06 6.19
CA TYR A 172 10.39 5.54 7.11
C TYR A 172 11.73 5.34 6.41
N GLN A 173 12.80 5.40 7.19
CA GLN A 173 14.15 5.19 6.71
C GLN A 173 14.88 4.28 7.70
N LEU A 174 15.51 3.22 7.18
CA LEU A 174 16.41 2.39 7.96
C LEU A 174 17.75 3.10 8.13
N GLY A 175 18.40 2.89 9.27
CA GLY A 175 19.68 3.54 9.53
C GLY A 175 20.82 2.94 8.72
N ASP A 176 21.84 3.75 8.45
CA ASP A 176 22.97 3.33 7.62
C ASP A 176 23.69 2.14 8.26
N GLY A 177 24.09 1.16 7.44
CA GLY A 177 24.78 -0.04 7.92
C GLY A 177 23.87 -1.10 8.56
N VAL A 178 22.56 -0.85 8.66
CA VAL A 178 21.58 -1.90 9.03
C VAL A 178 21.57 -2.98 7.96
N GLY A 179 21.61 -4.25 8.35
CA GLY A 179 21.64 -5.33 7.37
C GLY A 179 21.83 -6.71 7.96
N LEU A 180 21.71 -7.72 7.09
CA LEU A 180 22.01 -9.11 7.38
C LEU A 180 23.46 -9.42 7.01
N HIS A 181 24.19 -10.03 7.94
CA HIS A 181 25.56 -10.44 7.72
C HIS A 181 25.69 -11.94 7.95
N LEU A 182 26.34 -12.62 7.02
CA LEU A 182 26.66 -14.04 7.09
C LEU A 182 28.17 -14.22 6.99
N LYS A 183 28.70 -15.06 7.86
CA LYS A 183 30.08 -15.51 7.81
C LYS A 183 30.10 -17.01 7.56
N PHE A 184 30.74 -17.41 6.48
CA PHE A 184 30.98 -18.80 6.14
C PHE A 184 32.46 -19.11 6.32
N ARG A 185 32.78 -20.29 6.83
CA ARG A 185 34.11 -20.90 6.73
C ARG A 185 34.14 -21.86 5.56
N LYS A 186 35.22 -21.82 4.78
CA LYS A 186 35.56 -22.80 3.76
C LYS A 186 36.11 -24.05 4.45
N ASP A 187 35.39 -25.17 4.34
CA ASP A 187 35.83 -26.44 4.94
C ASP A 187 36.66 -27.25 3.91
N GLU A 188 36.16 -27.43 2.68
CA GLU A 188 36.87 -28.14 1.61
C GLU A 188 36.46 -27.68 0.21
N ILE A 189 37.37 -27.80 -0.76
CA ILE A 189 37.05 -27.60 -2.19
C ILE A 189 36.24 -28.80 -2.66
N HIS A 190 35.05 -28.52 -3.22
CA HIS A 190 34.22 -29.53 -3.85
C HIS A 190 34.64 -29.79 -5.31
N GLU A 191 34.79 -28.72 -6.09
CA GLU A 191 35.19 -28.75 -7.50
C GLU A 191 36.00 -27.49 -7.86
N SER A 192 36.97 -27.60 -8.76
CA SER A 192 37.74 -26.47 -9.28
C SER A 192 37.96 -26.65 -10.78
N ASN A 193 37.51 -25.67 -11.57
CA ASN A 193 37.62 -25.64 -13.02
C ASN A 193 38.17 -24.28 -13.46
N GLY A 194 39.49 -24.18 -13.63
CA GLY A 194 40.16 -22.92 -13.97
C GLY A 194 39.93 -21.88 -12.87
N ASP A 195 39.36 -20.73 -13.24
CA ASP A 195 39.09 -19.62 -12.32
C ASP A 195 37.79 -19.80 -11.51
N THR A 196 37.09 -20.94 -11.66
CA THR A 196 35.84 -21.23 -10.94
C THR A 196 36.06 -22.29 -9.88
N GLU A 197 35.76 -21.94 -8.62
CA GLU A 197 35.85 -22.85 -7.49
C GLU A 197 34.47 -23.02 -6.82
N THR A 198 34.13 -24.27 -6.51
CA THR A 198 32.98 -24.63 -5.68
C THR A 198 33.48 -25.13 -4.35
N TRP A 199 33.03 -24.52 -3.26
CA TRP A 199 33.46 -24.84 -1.90
C TRP A 199 32.33 -25.46 -1.10
N LYS A 200 32.65 -26.44 -0.27
CA LYS A 200 31.79 -26.81 0.86
C LYS A 200 32.07 -25.86 2.01
N THR A 201 31.04 -25.17 2.45
CA THR A 201 31.16 -24.14 3.48
C THR A 201 30.26 -24.43 4.67
N ARG A 202 30.59 -23.83 5.81
CA ARG A 202 29.78 -23.87 7.03
C ARG A 202 29.51 -22.45 7.50
N ILE A 203 28.25 -22.14 7.83
CA ILE A 203 27.91 -20.87 8.48
C ILE A 203 28.51 -20.87 9.88
N GLU A 204 29.41 -19.93 10.14
CA GLU A 204 30.01 -19.70 11.47
C GLU A 204 29.25 -18.64 12.27
N ASP A 205 28.72 -17.63 11.60
CA ASP A 205 28.05 -16.49 12.23
C ASP A 205 26.93 -15.98 11.32
N ILE A 206 25.80 -15.63 11.91
CA ILE A 206 24.68 -14.96 11.24
C ILE A 206 24.07 -13.95 12.21
N TYR A 207 24.07 -12.68 11.82
CA TYR A 207 23.55 -11.61 12.65
C TYR A 207 22.89 -10.50 11.83
N LEU A 208 21.92 -9.80 12.42
CA LEU A 208 21.54 -8.47 11.93
C LEU A 208 22.41 -7.43 12.62
N GLN A 209 22.87 -6.46 11.87
CA GLN A 209 23.53 -5.28 12.42
C GLN A 209 22.51 -4.14 12.55
N ASP A 210 22.55 -3.41 13.66
CA ASP A 210 21.78 -2.18 13.82
C ASP A 210 22.55 -0.95 13.29
N TYR A 211 21.93 0.24 13.28
CA TYR A 211 22.60 1.44 12.76
C TYR A 211 23.71 1.99 13.68
N ASN A 212 23.90 1.42 14.87
CA ASN A 212 25.05 1.71 15.73
C ASN A 212 26.22 0.76 15.47
N GLY A 213 26.04 -0.27 14.65
CA GLY A 213 27.02 -1.33 14.42
C GLY A 213 26.95 -2.48 15.43
N ASP A 214 25.94 -2.51 16.31
CA ASP A 214 25.78 -3.59 17.29
C ASP A 214 25.20 -4.83 16.59
N LYS A 215 25.78 -6.00 16.91
CA LYS A 215 25.29 -7.29 16.42
C LYS A 215 24.08 -7.74 17.22
N ASN A 216 23.02 -8.08 16.52
CA ASN A 216 21.80 -8.67 17.07
C ASN A 216 21.64 -10.10 16.54
N TYR A 217 21.28 -11.02 17.42
CA TYR A 217 21.09 -12.45 17.13
C TYR A 217 19.64 -12.91 17.30
N THR A 218 18.78 -12.03 17.80
CA THR A 218 17.36 -12.30 18.00
C THR A 218 16.57 -11.47 16.98
N PHE A 219 15.86 -12.15 16.09
CA PHE A 219 15.07 -11.49 15.04
C PHE A 219 13.61 -11.87 15.20
N SER A 220 12.72 -10.88 15.24
CA SER A 220 11.31 -11.14 15.03
C SER A 220 11.02 -11.26 13.53
N PRO A 221 10.04 -12.09 13.12
CA PRO A 221 9.58 -12.13 11.72
C PRO A 221 9.12 -10.75 11.20
N ARG A 222 8.65 -9.88 12.10
CA ARG A 222 8.24 -8.50 11.78
C ARG A 222 9.44 -7.67 11.35
N THR A 223 10.51 -7.70 12.14
CA THR A 223 11.74 -6.98 11.85
C THR A 223 12.39 -7.40 10.53
N LEU A 224 12.47 -8.70 10.27
CA LEU A 224 13.01 -9.21 8.99
C LEU A 224 12.14 -8.77 7.80
N SER A 225 10.83 -8.70 8.00
CA SER A 225 9.91 -8.20 6.97
C SER A 225 10.17 -6.72 6.66
N ILE A 226 10.51 -5.88 7.64
CA ILE A 226 10.88 -4.47 7.40
C ILE A 226 12.19 -4.35 6.59
N LEU A 227 13.18 -5.22 6.82
CA LEU A 227 14.40 -5.21 6.01
C LEU A 227 14.09 -5.52 4.54
N ASN A 228 13.20 -6.49 4.30
CA ASN A 228 12.78 -6.92 2.98
C ASN A 228 11.94 -5.88 2.20
N THR A 229 11.52 -4.77 2.83
CA THR A 229 10.79 -3.70 2.15
C THR A 229 11.71 -2.60 1.62
N CYS A 230 13.02 -2.73 1.84
CA CYS A 230 14.04 -1.76 1.47
C CYS A 230 14.94 -2.29 0.35
N GLU A 231 15.60 -1.37 -0.37
CA GLU A 231 16.69 -1.73 -1.27
C GLU A 231 17.94 -2.06 -0.45
N LEU A 232 18.55 -3.20 -0.75
CA LEU A 232 19.77 -3.68 -0.11
C LEU A 232 20.92 -3.62 -1.13
N ASP A 233 22.07 -3.15 -0.67
CA ASP A 233 23.34 -3.31 -1.36
C ASP A 233 24.01 -4.59 -0.86
N GLU A 234 24.55 -5.36 -1.80
CA GLU A 234 25.22 -6.63 -1.53
C GLU A 234 26.73 -6.45 -1.58
N SER A 235 27.43 -6.94 -0.57
CA SER A 235 28.89 -7.01 -0.58
C SER A 235 29.37 -8.41 -0.19
N SER A 236 30.48 -8.82 -0.79
CA SER A 236 31.13 -10.09 -0.50
C SER A 236 32.63 -9.88 -0.35
N GLU A 237 33.17 -10.37 0.76
CA GLU A 237 34.61 -10.45 0.99
C GLU A 237 34.98 -11.93 1.04
N ILE A 238 35.90 -12.34 0.16
CA ILE A 238 36.35 -13.73 0.04
C ILE A 238 37.83 -13.77 0.37
N ASP A 239 38.14 -14.41 1.49
CA ASP A 239 39.50 -14.72 1.92
C ASP A 239 39.77 -16.22 1.68
N ASP A 240 40.99 -16.70 1.97
CA ASP A 240 41.37 -18.11 1.79
C ASP A 240 40.52 -19.06 2.65
N GLU A 241 40.13 -18.64 3.86
CA GLU A 241 39.42 -19.47 4.83
C GLU A 241 37.95 -19.07 5.03
N ILE A 242 37.59 -17.83 4.71
CA ILE A 242 36.32 -17.22 5.11
C ILE A 242 35.65 -16.54 3.92
N ILE A 243 34.33 -16.62 3.87
CA ILE A 243 33.49 -15.80 2.99
C ILE A 243 32.57 -14.97 3.90
N ARG A 244 32.60 -13.65 3.77
CA ARG A 244 31.65 -12.73 4.41
C ARG A 244 30.69 -12.22 3.35
N GLN A 245 29.39 -12.37 3.60
CA GLN A 245 28.35 -11.78 2.78
C GLN A 245 27.55 -10.79 3.62
N SER A 246 27.33 -9.60 3.10
CA SER A 246 26.53 -8.58 3.77
C SER A 246 25.45 -8.06 2.82
N PHE A 247 24.24 -7.94 3.37
CA PHE A 247 23.05 -7.39 2.71
C PHE A 247 22.61 -6.18 3.53
N THR A 248 23.14 -5.02 3.20
CA THR A 248 22.97 -3.79 3.98
C THR A 248 22.04 -2.82 3.29
N VAL A 249 21.23 -2.09 4.05
CA VAL A 249 20.33 -1.09 3.48
C VAL A 249 21.09 0.00 2.74
N ARG A 250 20.56 0.40 1.59
CA ARG A 250 21.12 1.54 0.86
C ARG A 250 20.90 2.83 1.65
N ALA A 251 22.00 3.52 1.96
CA ALA A 251 21.98 4.74 2.77
C ALA A 251 21.12 5.85 2.13
N GLY A 252 20.42 6.61 2.97
CA GLY A 252 19.66 7.80 2.55
C GLY A 252 18.36 7.54 1.78
N VAL A 253 17.95 6.27 1.57
CA VAL A 253 16.73 5.94 0.83
C VAL A 253 15.54 5.86 1.79
N GLY A 254 14.55 6.74 1.58
CA GLY A 254 13.28 6.69 2.29
C GLY A 254 12.26 5.76 1.61
N ASN A 255 11.44 5.11 2.41
CA ASN A 255 10.35 4.23 1.99
C ASN A 255 8.99 4.76 2.45
N VAL A 256 7.91 4.26 1.87
CA VAL A 256 6.53 4.55 2.27
C VAL A 256 5.79 3.27 2.60
N ALA A 257 5.04 3.28 3.69
CA ALA A 257 4.37 2.09 4.22
C ALA A 257 3.44 1.45 3.19
N HIS A 258 2.54 2.21 2.56
CA HIS A 258 1.61 1.67 1.56
C HIS A 258 2.26 0.97 0.35
N ARG A 259 3.56 1.19 0.07
CA ARG A 259 4.31 0.44 -0.96
C ARG A 259 4.92 -0.85 -0.41
N ALA A 260 5.25 -0.90 0.88
CA ALA A 260 5.87 -2.06 1.52
C ALA A 260 4.99 -3.31 1.45
N ILE A 261 3.67 -3.17 1.57
CA ILE A 261 2.74 -4.31 1.44
C ILE A 261 2.87 -5.02 0.09
N GLN A 262 3.06 -4.28 -1.02
CA GLN A 262 3.23 -4.89 -2.33
C GLN A 262 4.52 -5.72 -2.39
N THR A 263 5.61 -5.22 -1.81
CA THR A 263 6.88 -5.94 -1.72
C THR A 263 6.72 -7.22 -0.89
N LEU A 264 6.10 -7.12 0.29
CA LEU A 264 5.88 -8.26 1.19
C LEU A 264 4.99 -9.35 0.57
N LEU A 265 3.92 -8.95 -0.12
CA LEU A 265 3.02 -9.90 -0.78
C LEU A 265 3.70 -10.61 -1.96
N ARG A 266 4.57 -9.92 -2.71
CA ARG A 266 5.35 -10.53 -3.78
C ARG A 266 6.35 -11.56 -3.26
N LEU A 267 6.98 -11.30 -2.12
CA LEU A 267 7.91 -12.25 -1.50
C LEU A 267 7.24 -13.55 -1.02
N LYS A 268 5.96 -13.50 -0.66
CA LYS A 268 5.21 -14.70 -0.23
C LYS A 268 4.76 -15.61 -1.37
N LYS A 269 4.66 -15.09 -2.59
CA LYS A 269 4.25 -15.90 -3.75
C LYS A 269 5.46 -16.63 -4.34
N SER A 270 5.46 -17.96 -4.25
CA SER A 270 6.50 -18.83 -4.83
C SER A 270 6.38 -19.02 -6.35
N ASP A 271 5.27 -18.59 -6.95
CA ASP A 271 4.91 -18.99 -8.31
C ASP A 271 4.93 -17.82 -9.30
N ALA A 272 5.25 -18.15 -10.55
CA ALA A 272 5.54 -17.29 -11.71
C ALA A 272 4.48 -16.23 -12.11
N GLU A 273 3.38 -16.09 -11.35
CA GLU A 273 2.38 -15.05 -11.55
C GLU A 273 2.69 -13.83 -10.67
N ASN A 274 3.49 -12.90 -11.21
CA ASN A 274 3.92 -11.65 -10.56
C ASN A 274 2.79 -10.66 -10.17
N ASN A 275 1.52 -11.05 -10.30
CA ASN A 275 0.37 -10.18 -10.04
C ASN A 275 -0.27 -10.48 -8.67
N ILE A 276 -0.50 -9.43 -7.89
CA ILE A 276 -1.20 -9.50 -6.61
C ILE A 276 -2.71 -9.55 -6.88
N HIS A 277 -3.40 -10.54 -6.31
CA HIS A 277 -4.86 -10.64 -6.38
C HIS A 277 -5.45 -9.91 -5.17
N TRP A 278 -5.66 -8.60 -5.28
CA TRP A 278 -6.12 -7.79 -4.16
C TRP A 278 -7.46 -8.23 -3.57
N ARG A 279 -8.40 -8.69 -4.43
CA ARG A 279 -9.72 -9.12 -3.97
C ARG A 279 -9.68 -10.35 -3.06
N SER A 280 -8.76 -11.29 -3.30
CA SER A 280 -8.63 -12.46 -2.42
C SER A 280 -8.18 -12.05 -1.01
N LEU A 281 -7.41 -10.97 -0.90
CA LEU A 281 -6.95 -10.42 0.38
C LEU A 281 -8.05 -9.71 1.17
N LEU A 282 -9.17 -9.36 0.55
CA LEU A 282 -10.35 -8.85 1.26
C LEU A 282 -11.10 -9.96 2.02
N VAL A 283 -10.86 -11.23 1.66
CA VAL A 283 -11.53 -12.40 2.25
C VAL A 283 -10.55 -13.20 3.11
N ASP A 284 -9.30 -13.33 2.67
CA ASP A 284 -8.22 -14.00 3.37
C ASP A 284 -7.08 -13.04 3.71
N GLU A 285 -7.05 -12.58 4.96
CA GLU A 285 -6.02 -11.69 5.49
C GLU A 285 -4.76 -12.45 5.94
N SER A 286 -4.70 -13.78 5.80
CA SER A 286 -3.57 -14.61 6.20
C SER A 286 -2.21 -14.13 5.66
N PRO A 287 -2.12 -13.67 4.39
CA PRO A 287 -0.88 -13.12 3.84
C PRO A 287 -0.39 -11.85 4.55
N LEU A 288 -1.24 -11.16 5.31
CA LEU A 288 -0.91 -9.93 6.03
C LEU A 288 -0.59 -10.16 7.51
N HIS A 289 -0.88 -11.35 8.09
CA HIS A 289 -0.72 -11.61 9.52
C HIS A 289 0.71 -11.46 10.07
N SER A 290 1.75 -11.63 9.24
CA SER A 290 3.14 -11.38 9.68
C SER A 290 3.33 -9.93 10.14
N ILE A 291 2.57 -8.99 9.57
CA ILE A 291 2.48 -7.60 10.01
C ILE A 291 1.01 -7.16 9.88
N SER A 292 0.14 -7.56 10.82
CA SER A 292 -1.27 -7.14 10.82
C SER A 292 -1.46 -5.65 11.14
N ASN A 293 -0.41 -5.00 11.67
CA ASN A 293 -0.34 -3.56 11.91
C ASN A 293 1.09 -3.09 11.59
N PHE A 294 1.26 -2.39 10.48
CA PHE A 294 2.58 -1.97 10.01
C PHE A 294 3.27 -0.96 10.94
N GLN A 295 2.50 -0.05 11.52
CA GLN A 295 3.03 0.93 12.48
C GLN A 295 3.66 0.24 13.69
N SER A 296 3.01 -0.79 14.24
CA SER A 296 3.57 -1.56 15.37
C SER A 296 4.89 -2.26 15.02
N ALA A 297 5.04 -2.73 13.76
CA ALA A 297 6.30 -3.33 13.29
C ALA A 297 7.41 -2.28 13.12
N LEU A 298 7.08 -1.09 12.63
CA LEU A 298 8.03 0.03 12.58
C LEU A 298 8.47 0.49 13.97
N ASP A 299 7.54 0.58 14.93
CA ASP A 299 7.87 0.96 16.32
C ASP A 299 8.79 -0.06 17.00
N GLU A 300 8.59 -1.35 16.72
CA GLU A 300 9.49 -2.41 17.16
C GLU A 300 10.89 -2.27 16.54
N ALA A 301 10.95 -2.07 15.22
CA ALA A 301 12.20 -1.88 14.50
C ALA A 301 12.93 -0.59 14.91
N LEU A 302 12.21 0.46 15.29
CA LEU A 302 12.76 1.70 15.85
C LEU A 302 13.41 1.43 17.21
N ARG A 303 12.74 0.69 18.11
CA ARG A 303 13.31 0.29 19.42
C ARG A 303 14.56 -0.60 19.26
N GLN A 304 14.59 -1.41 18.21
CA GLN A 304 15.73 -2.25 17.85
C GLN A 304 16.83 -1.50 17.08
N LYS A 305 16.69 -0.17 16.88
CA LYS A 305 17.66 0.68 16.17
C LYS A 305 17.91 0.21 14.72
N LEU A 306 16.87 -0.28 14.05
CA LEU A 306 16.92 -0.64 12.63
C LEU A 306 16.30 0.49 11.80
N VAL A 307 15.14 0.99 12.23
CA VAL A 307 14.54 2.21 11.70
C VAL A 307 15.20 3.40 12.38
N LYS A 308 15.71 4.36 11.60
CA LYS A 308 16.31 5.60 12.10
C LYS A 308 15.32 6.74 12.16
N TYR A 309 14.45 6.83 11.15
CA TYR A 309 13.45 7.89 11.04
C TYR A 309 12.09 7.33 10.65
N ILE A 310 11.05 7.88 11.26
CA ILE A 310 9.65 7.74 10.85
C ILE A 310 9.11 9.16 10.66
N PHE A 311 8.59 9.44 9.47
CA PHE A 311 7.98 10.73 9.15
C PHE A 311 6.48 10.53 8.91
N ILE A 312 5.69 11.26 9.68
CA ILE A 312 4.24 11.31 9.55
C ILE A 312 3.91 12.57 8.75
N GLN A 313 3.45 12.39 7.51
CA GLN A 313 3.12 13.52 6.66
C GLN A 313 1.88 14.24 7.19
N GLN A 314 1.90 15.57 7.15
CA GLN A 314 0.73 16.41 7.42
C GLN A 314 0.36 17.19 6.15
N PRO A 315 -0.94 17.41 5.87
CA PRO A 315 -1.35 18.17 4.71
C PRO A 315 -0.93 19.64 4.88
N GLN A 316 -0.52 20.29 3.78
CA GLN A 316 -0.24 21.73 3.78
C GLN A 316 -1.48 22.55 4.13
N LYS A 317 -2.66 22.11 3.68
CA LYS A 317 -3.95 22.69 3.98
C LYS A 317 -4.88 21.60 4.51
N TYR A 318 -5.26 21.71 5.78
CA TYR A 318 -6.26 20.83 6.37
C TYR A 318 -7.65 21.12 5.78
N PRO A 319 -8.42 20.08 5.40
CA PRO A 319 -9.84 20.22 5.13
C PRO A 319 -10.61 20.67 6.38
N ASP A 320 -11.72 21.38 6.17
CA ASP A 320 -12.52 21.98 7.25
C ASP A 320 -13.11 20.95 8.21
N PHE A 321 -13.31 19.71 7.76
CA PHE A 321 -13.86 18.64 8.60
C PHE A 321 -12.84 18.02 9.57
N ILE A 322 -11.53 18.28 9.38
CA ILE A 322 -10.50 17.81 10.30
C ILE A 322 -10.53 18.67 11.56
N LYS A 323 -10.69 18.02 12.72
CA LYS A 323 -10.75 18.70 14.01
C LYS A 323 -9.38 19.25 14.40
N ASP A 324 -9.38 20.36 15.15
CA ASP A 324 -8.14 21.05 15.54
C ASP A 324 -7.20 20.18 16.39
N ASP A 325 -7.74 19.30 17.23
CA ASP A 325 -6.94 18.39 18.07
C ASP A 325 -6.14 17.37 17.25
N ASP A 326 -6.57 17.09 16.01
CA ASP A 326 -5.87 16.18 15.09
C ASP A 326 -4.95 16.94 14.11
N LYS A 327 -4.97 18.27 14.11
CA LYS A 327 -4.04 19.07 13.30
C LYS A 327 -2.70 19.12 14.01
N ALA A 328 -1.63 18.88 13.27
CA ALA A 328 -0.30 19.14 13.78
C ALA A 328 -0.18 20.62 14.17
N GLN A 329 0.08 20.84 15.46
CA GLN A 329 0.48 22.15 15.95
C GLN A 329 1.85 22.40 15.36
N GLY A 330 1.94 23.27 14.36
CA GLY A 330 3.20 23.61 13.71
C GLY A 330 4.25 23.98 14.76
N ILE A 331 5.52 23.70 14.46
CA ILE A 331 6.61 24.26 15.25
C ILE A 331 6.62 25.77 14.93
N ASN A 332 6.15 26.59 15.88
CA ASN A 332 6.22 28.05 15.78
C ASN A 332 7.67 28.53 15.71
#